data_AF-A0A929XFT7-F1
#
_entry.id   AF-A0A929XFT7-F1
#
_cell.length_a   1.000
_cell.length_b   1.000
_cell.length_c   1.000
_cell.angle_alpha   90.00
_cell.angle_beta   90.00
_cell.angle_gamma   90.00
#
_symmetry.space_group_name_H-M   'P 1'
#
loop_
_entity.id
_entity.type
_entity.pdbx_description
1 polymer ?
#
loop_
_entity_poly.entity_id
_entity_poly.type
_entity_poly.pdbx_seq_one_letter_code
_entity_poly.pdbx_strand_id
1 'polypeptide(L)'
;MGKFIEISIYVMFGGLVCYKMLNDFISERLEATIKFVLYSLITIYLILADISSNIIFIVLIGTVLFVPSMINMGEKEYDDGDLLYAIEILFCTVNIFIILIKFGVMRLLFNI
;
A
#
# COMPACT_ATOMS: atom_id res chain seq x y z
N MET A 1 4.90 -5.29 -18.61
CA MET A 1 3.93 -4.44 -17.89
C MET A 1 4.29 -4.25 -16.42
N GLY A 2 4.62 -5.32 -15.66
CA GLY A 2 4.99 -5.21 -14.23
C GLY A 2 6.07 -4.17 -13.90
N LYS A 3 7.16 -4.10 -14.67
CA LYS A 3 8.23 -3.10 -14.47
C LYS A 3 7.76 -1.63 -14.54
N PHE A 4 6.79 -1.32 -15.41
CA PHE A 4 6.26 0.05 -15.47
C PHE A 4 5.44 0.39 -14.23
N ILE A 5 4.62 -0.55 -13.74
CA ILE A 5 3.84 -0.37 -12.51
C ILE A 5 4.79 -0.25 -11.30
N GLU A 6 5.85 -1.04 -11.27
CA GLU A 6 6.90 -1.00 -10.23
C GLU A 6 7.54 0.38 -10.12
N ILE A 7 8.02 0.92 -11.26
CA ILE A 7 8.64 2.24 -11.32
C ILE A 7 7.63 3.32 -10.91
N SER A 8 6.37 3.21 -11.32
CA SER A 8 5.32 4.14 -10.90
C SER A 8 5.10 4.11 -9.39
N ILE A 9 5.09 2.94 -8.75
CA ILE A 9 4.98 2.81 -7.29
C ILE A 9 6.19 3.47 -6.62
N TYR A 10 7.41 3.23 -7.10
CA TYR A 10 8.62 3.83 -6.53
C TYR A 10 8.63 5.35 -6.65
N VAL A 11 8.28 5.90 -7.82
CA VAL A 11 8.24 7.34 -8.05
C VAL A 11 7.16 8.00 -7.19
N MET A 12 5.96 7.42 -7.13
CA MET A 12 4.87 7.98 -6.30
C MET A 12 5.18 7.89 -4.81
N PHE A 13 5.74 6.77 -4.34
CA PHE A 13 6.12 6.61 -2.94
C PHE A 13 7.26 7.55 -2.55
N GLY A 14 8.33 7.60 -3.36
CA GLY A 14 9.44 8.53 -3.14
C GLY A 14 8.98 9.98 -3.20
N GLY A 15 8.09 10.32 -4.12
CA GLY A 15 7.45 11.64 -4.19
C GLY A 15 6.70 11.97 -2.91
N LEU A 16 5.84 11.08 -2.40
CA LEU A 16 5.10 11.27 -1.15
C LEU A 16 6.05 11.46 0.05
N VAL A 17 7.09 10.64 0.16
CA VAL A 17 8.08 10.75 1.25
C VAL A 17 8.83 12.08 1.17
N CYS A 18 9.37 12.44 0.01
CA CYS A 18 10.06 13.72 -0.19
C CYS A 18 9.13 14.90 0.10
N TYR A 19 7.86 14.83 -0.30
CA TYR A 19 6.89 15.90 -0.05
C TYR A 19 6.60 16.06 1.45
N LYS A 20 6.40 14.95 2.17
CA LYS A 20 6.25 14.99 3.62
C LYS A 20 7.49 15.52 4.35
N MET A 21 8.68 15.21 3.85
CA MET A 21 9.92 15.71 4.44
C MET A 21 10.16 17.20 4.18
N LEU A 22 9.70 17.73 3.04
CA LEU A 22 9.89 19.13 2.66
C LEU A 22 8.77 20.06 3.13
N ASN A 23 7.57 19.52 3.38
CA ASN A 23 6.40 20.31 3.71
C ASN A 23 5.50 19.59 4.72
N ASP A 24 5.48 20.08 5.97
CA ASP A 24 4.66 19.54 7.07
C ASP A 24 3.15 19.80 6.87
N PHE A 25 2.76 20.72 5.99
CA PHE A 25 1.36 21.12 5.77
C PHE A 25 0.72 20.42 4.57
N ILE A 26 0.87 19.11 4.47
CA ILE A 26 0.14 18.36 3.45
C ILE A 26 -1.35 18.41 3.78
N SER A 27 -2.20 18.67 2.77
CA SER A 27 -3.64 18.57 3.00
C SER A 27 -4.00 17.09 3.16
N GLU A 28 -4.75 16.77 4.21
CA GLU A 28 -5.17 15.39 4.54
C GLU A 28 -5.87 14.71 3.35
N ARG A 29 -6.61 15.51 2.56
CA ARG A 29 -7.26 15.07 1.31
C ARG A 29 -6.29 14.68 0.21
N LEU A 30 -5.19 15.43 0.02
CA LEU A 30 -4.19 15.11 -1.00
C LEU A 30 -3.41 13.85 -0.61
N GLU A 31 -3.03 13.75 0.67
CA GLU A 31 -2.36 12.55 1.19
C GLU A 31 -3.24 11.30 1.01
N ALA A 32 -4.51 11.37 1.40
CA ALA A 32 -5.45 10.26 1.25
C ALA A 32 -5.62 9.82 -0.21
N THR A 33 -5.66 10.79 -1.14
CA THR A 33 -5.75 10.51 -2.57
C THR A 33 -4.50 9.80 -3.09
N ILE A 34 -3.30 10.28 -2.73
CA ILE A 34 -2.05 9.64 -3.16
C ILE A 34 -1.92 8.24 -2.56
N LYS A 35 -2.28 8.07 -1.28
CA LYS A 35 -2.32 6.75 -0.64
C LYS A 35 -3.28 5.80 -1.34
N PHE A 36 -4.49 6.25 -1.67
CA PHE A 36 -5.46 5.44 -2.42
C PHE A 36 -4.91 4.96 -3.76
N VAL A 37 -4.25 5.85 -4.51
CA VAL A 37 -3.61 5.50 -5.79
C VAL A 37 -2.47 4.51 -5.57
N LEU A 38 -1.61 4.74 -4.57
CA LEU A 38 -0.53 3.81 -4.21
C LEU A 38 -1.07 2.43 -3.86
N TYR A 39 -2.12 2.35 -3.04
CA TYR A 39 -2.73 1.08 -2.67
C TYR A 39 -3.30 0.33 -3.87
N SER A 40 -3.98 1.04 -4.77
CA SER A 40 -4.51 0.46 -6.00
C SER A 40 -3.40 -0.06 -6.93
N LEU A 41 -2.32 0.72 -7.09
CA LEU A 41 -1.15 0.32 -7.88
C LEU A 41 -0.45 -0.90 -7.28
N ILE A 42 -0.28 -0.93 -5.96
CA ILE A 42 0.28 -2.07 -5.23
C ILE A 42 -0.60 -3.30 -5.41
N THR A 43 -1.93 -3.19 -5.34
CA THR A 43 -2.86 -4.29 -5.60
C THR A 43 -2.65 -4.87 -7.01
N ILE A 44 -2.68 -4.01 -8.03
CA ILE A 44 -2.52 -4.44 -9.42
C ILE A 44 -1.14 -5.07 -9.64
N TYR A 45 -0.08 -4.49 -9.06
CA TYR A 45 1.27 -5.06 -9.13
C TYR A 45 1.34 -6.43 -8.47
N LEU A 46 0.78 -6.56 -7.26
CA LEU A 46 0.77 -7.82 -6.52
C LEU A 46 -0.03 -8.90 -7.23
N ILE A 47 -1.08 -8.58 -7.98
CA ILE A 47 -1.80 -9.57 -8.79
C ILE A 47 -0.97 -10.01 -9.99
N LEU A 48 -0.35 -9.07 -10.70
CA LEU A 48 0.28 -9.31 -12.01
C LEU A 48 1.75 -9.76 -11.96
N ALA A 49 2.50 -9.42 -10.91
CA ALA A 49 3.94 -9.65 -10.88
C ALA A 49 4.29 -11.11 -10.59
N ASP A 50 5.33 -11.65 -11.24
CA ASP A 50 5.86 -12.97 -10.89
C ASP A 50 6.72 -12.92 -9.63
N ILE A 51 6.66 -13.99 -8.82
CA ILE A 51 7.41 -14.16 -7.58
C ILE A 51 8.92 -13.98 -7.85
N SER A 52 9.45 -12.82 -7.46
CA SER A 52 10.85 -12.41 -7.67
C SER A 52 11.27 -11.38 -6.61
N SER A 53 12.58 -11.12 -6.48
CA SER A 53 13.15 -10.23 -5.45
C SER A 53 12.53 -8.82 -5.41
N ASN A 54 12.01 -8.34 -6.54
CA ASN A 54 11.40 -7.01 -6.65
C ASN A 54 10.05 -6.90 -5.92
N ILE A 55 9.33 -8.01 -5.76
CA ILE A 55 8.06 -8.03 -5.01
C ILE A 55 8.30 -7.71 -3.53
N ILE A 56 9.41 -8.15 -2.95
CA ILE A 56 9.73 -7.92 -1.53
C ILE A 56 9.79 -6.42 -1.23
N PHE A 57 10.40 -5.62 -2.11
CA PHE A 57 10.47 -4.17 -1.94
C PHE A 57 9.10 -3.50 -2.03
N ILE A 58 8.23 -3.93 -2.94
CA ILE A 58 6.87 -3.40 -3.05
C ILE A 58 6.02 -3.77 -1.84
N VAL A 59 6.19 -4.98 -1.29
CA VAL A 59 5.55 -5.40 -0.04
C VAL A 59 6.02 -4.53 1.12
N LEU A 60 7.31 -4.21 1.20
CA LEU A 60 7.88 -3.37 2.26
C LEU A 60 7.30 -1.94 2.19
N ILE A 61 7.25 -1.34 0.99
CA ILE A 61 6.58 -0.05 0.75
C ILE A 61 5.11 -0.11 1.18
N GLY A 62 4.40 -1.16 0.78
CA GLY A 62 3.02 -1.38 1.22
C GLY A 62 2.91 -1.38 2.74
N THR A 63 3.75 -2.14 3.43
CA THR A 63 3.70 -2.29 4.90
C THR A 63 3.91 -0.95 5.62
N VAL A 64 4.83 -0.11 5.15
CA VAL A 64 5.08 1.23 5.70
C VAL A 64 3.88 2.17 5.54
N LEU A 65 3.09 1.99 4.48
CA LEU A 65 1.86 2.75 4.25
C LEU A 65 0.68 2.16 5.05
N PHE A 66 0.55 0.83 5.07
CA PHE A 66 -0.56 0.08 5.67
C PHE A 66 -0.61 0.20 7.19
N VAL A 67 0.53 0.02 7.88
CA VAL A 67 0.57 -0.10 9.34
C VAL A 67 0.11 1.18 10.05
N PRO A 68 0.60 2.38 9.68
CA PRO A 68 0.09 3.62 10.28
C PRO A 68 -1.39 3.85 10.03
N SER A 69 -1.90 3.49 8.85
CA SER A 69 -3.32 3.64 8.51
C SER A 69 -4.22 2.72 9.33
N MET A 70 -3.74 1.53 9.72
CA MET A 70 -4.45 0.64 10.65
C MET A 70 -4.40 1.12 12.11
N ILE A 71 -3.25 1.65 12.57
CA ILE A 71 -3.10 2.10 13.96
C ILE A 71 -3.98 3.31 14.26
N ASN A 72 -4.05 4.28 13.33
CA ASN A 72 -4.88 5.48 13.48
C ASN A 72 -6.40 5.20 13.58
N MET A 73 -6.84 3.97 13.30
CA MET A 73 -8.23 3.51 13.46
C MET A 73 -8.65 3.39 14.94
N GLY A 74 -7.71 3.05 15.83
CA GLY A 74 -8.03 2.82 17.25
C GLY A 74 -8.30 4.09 18.05
N GLU A 75 -7.88 5.25 17.52
CA GLU A 75 -7.85 6.52 18.27
C GLU A 75 -8.88 7.56 17.80
N LYS A 76 -9.49 7.42 16.61
CA LYS A 76 -10.45 8.42 16.09
C LYS A 76 -11.90 7.97 16.35
N GLU A 77 -12.65 8.74 17.16
CA GLU A 77 -14.10 8.67 17.22
C GLU A 77 -14.68 9.06 15.85
N TYR A 78 -15.50 8.18 15.29
CA TYR A 78 -15.99 8.24 13.92
C TYR A 78 -16.98 9.41 13.71
N ASP A 79 -16.60 10.43 12.93
CA ASP A 79 -17.55 11.33 12.27
C ASP A 79 -16.98 11.89 10.93
N ASP A 80 -17.87 12.05 9.94
CA ASP A 80 -17.77 12.60 8.56
C ASP A 80 -16.57 12.24 7.63
N GLY A 81 -15.62 11.39 8.05
CA GLY A 81 -14.49 10.89 7.23
C GLY A 81 -14.54 9.40 6.88
N ASP A 82 -15.60 8.72 7.30
CA ASP A 82 -15.66 7.26 7.45
C ASP A 82 -15.51 6.47 6.16
N LEU A 83 -16.11 6.93 5.06
CA LEU A 83 -16.10 6.17 3.82
C LEU A 83 -14.69 6.09 3.23
N LEU A 84 -13.94 7.19 3.25
CA LEU A 84 -12.63 7.29 2.63
C LEU A 84 -11.60 6.48 3.44
N TYR A 85 -11.71 6.55 4.77
CA TYR A 85 -10.93 5.71 5.69
C TYR A 85 -11.30 4.22 5.59
N ALA A 86 -12.59 3.88 5.52
CA ALA A 86 -13.04 2.50 5.35
C ALA A 86 -12.55 1.89 4.03
N ILE A 87 -12.57 2.66 2.95
CA ILE A 87 -11.99 2.26 1.67
C ILE A 87 -10.49 2.03 1.80
N GLU A 88 -9.77 2.93 2.49
CA GLU A 88 -8.33 2.79 2.74
C GLU A 88 -8.00 1.47 3.44
N ILE A 89 -8.76 1.13 4.48
CA ILE A 89 -8.62 -0.11 5.24
C ILE A 89 -8.99 -1.32 4.39
N LEU A 90 -10.04 -1.25 3.58
CA LEU A 90 -10.44 -2.33 2.69
C LEU A 90 -9.32 -2.65 1.69
N PHE A 91 -8.74 -1.63 1.06
CA PHE A 91 -7.60 -1.80 0.15
C PHE A 91 -6.35 -2.32 0.87
N CYS A 92 -6.06 -1.81 2.06
CA CYS A 92 -4.98 -2.29 2.91
C CYS A 92 -5.15 -3.79 3.22
N THR A 93 -6.34 -4.18 3.65
CA THR A 93 -6.69 -5.56 4.02
C THR A 93 -6.59 -6.49 2.81
N VAL A 94 -7.15 -6.09 1.67
CA VAL A 94 -7.05 -6.84 0.41
C VAL A 94 -5.59 -7.03 0.01
N ASN A 95 -4.75 -5.99 0.11
CA ASN A 95 -3.33 -6.10 -0.20
C ASN A 95 -2.61 -7.07 0.72
N ILE A 96 -2.87 -7.01 2.04
CA ILE A 96 -2.30 -7.98 3.00
C ILE A 96 -2.74 -9.40 2.65
N PHE A 97 -4.02 -9.63 2.32
CA PHE A 97 -4.50 -10.95 1.91
C PHE A 97 -3.81 -11.46 0.64
N ILE A 98 -3.64 -10.60 -0.38
CA ILE A 98 -2.94 -10.99 -1.62
C ILE A 98 -1.49 -11.36 -1.31
N ILE A 99 -0.82 -10.62 -0.42
CA ILE A 99 0.55 -10.93 0.02
C ILE A 99 0.57 -12.27 0.74
N LEU A 100 -0.31 -12.48 1.72
CA LEU A 100 -0.39 -13.73 2.47
C LEU A 100 -0.71 -14.94 1.57
N ILE A 101 -1.60 -14.77 0.60
CA ILE A 101 -1.91 -15.82 -0.39
C ILE A 101 -0.67 -16.07 -1.25
N LYS A 102 -0.01 -15.03 -1.78
CA LYS A 102 1.17 -15.22 -2.64
C LYS A 102 2.33 -15.87 -1.90
N PHE A 103 2.66 -15.41 -0.70
CA PHE A 103 3.75 -15.98 0.10
C PHE A 103 3.36 -17.32 0.75
N GLY A 104 2.10 -17.51 1.14
CA GLY A 104 1.58 -18.76 1.68
C GLY A 104 1.51 -19.86 0.62
N VAL A 105 1.05 -19.55 -0.59
CA VAL A 105 1.10 -20.47 -1.75
C VAL A 105 2.55 -20.77 -2.14
N MET A 106 3.47 -19.80 -2.00
CA MET A 106 4.90 -20.04 -2.22
C MET A 106 5.46 -21.09 -1.26
N ARG A 107 5.13 -21.03 0.04
CA ARG A 107 5.48 -22.10 1.00
C ARG A 107 4.91 -23.46 0.58
N LEU A 108 3.66 -23.49 0.14
CA LEU A 108 2.97 -24.73 -0.25
C LEU A 108 3.53 -25.36 -1.54
N LEU A 109 3.93 -24.55 -2.53
CA LEU A 109 4.48 -25.02 -3.80
C LEU A 109 5.97 -25.36 -3.75
N PHE A 110 6.76 -24.62 -2.97
CA PHE A 110 8.21 -24.80 -2.89
C PHE A 110 8.67 -25.60 -1.66
N ASN A 111 7.75 -25.98 -0.76
CA ASN A 111 7.99 -26.81 0.43
C ASN A 111 9.21 -26.33 1.26
N ILE A 112 9.27 -25.02 1.49
CA ILE A 112 10.16 -24.33 2.45
C ILE A 112 9.29 -23.85 3.61
#